data_AF-T0Q2F5-F1
#
_entry.id   AF-T0Q2F5-F1
#
_cell.length_a   1.000
_cell.length_b   1.000
_cell.length_c   1.000
_cell.angle_alpha   90.00
_cell.angle_beta   90.00
_cell.angle_gamma   90.00
#
_symmetry.space_group_name_H-M   'P 1'
#
loop_
_entity.id
_entity.type
_entity.pdbx_description
1 polymer ?
#
loop_
_entity_poly.entity_id
_entity_poly.type
_entity_poly.pdbx_seq_one_letter_code
_entity_poly.pdbx_strand_id
1 'polypeptide(L)'
;MDHRSDIVQQAEVGINLPLQMLLYYNVIFDAFTSPIWIAVFYHKMRELTYASTIRKYAEICCVCIYLPTDGMRLYLGYSGNLLEKVPHLVGFTFLSVVPQVPCALFLAFGTEHSLPFDEMLAVLHLLFLCAQMYHAYYACRASIRRQTAHFMRLCDHETSAKKVV
;
A
#
# COMPACT_ATOMS: atom_id res chain seq x y z
N MET A 1 -13.41 22.53 30.23
CA MET A 1 -12.99 21.49 29.27
C MET A 1 -14.24 20.75 28.84
N ASP A 2 -14.72 21.04 27.63
CA ASP A 2 -15.97 20.50 27.10
C ASP A 2 -15.71 19.11 26.53
N HIS A 3 -16.25 18.07 27.15
CA HIS A 3 -16.13 16.70 26.68
C HIS A 3 -16.67 16.54 25.24
N ARG A 4 -17.56 17.44 24.81
CA ARG A 4 -18.13 17.46 23.47
C ARG A 4 -17.14 17.96 22.42
N SER A 5 -16.23 18.87 22.76
CA SER A 5 -15.19 19.33 21.82
C SER A 5 -14.13 18.26 21.58
N ASP A 6 -13.81 17.44 22.58
CA ASP A 6 -12.88 16.31 22.41
C ASP A 6 -13.46 15.20 21.54
N ILE A 7 -14.77 14.93 21.66
CA ILE A 7 -15.48 13.99 20.77
C ILE A 7 -15.55 14.53 19.33
N VAL A 8 -15.71 15.86 19.16
CA VAL A 8 -15.70 16.52 17.85
C VAL A 8 -14.29 16.59 17.25
N GLN A 9 -13.24 16.83 18.04
CA GLN A 9 -11.85 16.79 17.58
C GLN A 9 -11.37 15.37 17.28
N GLN A 10 -11.78 14.36 18.05
CA GLN A 10 -11.55 12.95 17.70
C GLN A 10 -12.38 12.52 16.48
N ALA A 11 -13.50 13.19 16.20
CA ALA A 11 -14.26 13.02 14.96
C ALA A 11 -13.60 13.73 13.75
N GLU A 12 -12.61 14.61 13.96
CA GLU A 12 -12.02 15.47 12.92
C GLU A 12 -10.69 14.94 12.36
N VAL A 13 -10.02 13.97 13.01
CA VAL A 13 -8.85 13.33 12.39
C VAL A 13 -9.30 12.18 11.50
N GLY A 14 -9.46 12.54 10.23
CA GLY A 14 -9.71 11.66 9.09
C GLY A 14 -8.80 10.45 8.96
N ILE A 15 -7.57 10.63 9.43
CA ILE A 15 -6.39 9.89 9.03
C ILE A 15 -6.18 8.72 9.97
N ASN A 16 -5.98 7.52 9.41
CA ASN A 16 -5.51 6.39 10.19
C ASN A 16 -4.01 6.56 10.46
N LEU A 17 -3.67 7.08 11.64
CA LEU A 17 -2.28 7.38 12.05
C LEU A 17 -1.36 6.15 11.96
N PRO A 18 -1.73 4.96 12.48
CA PRO A 18 -0.92 3.75 12.32
C PRO A 18 -0.60 3.41 10.87
N LEU A 19 -1.59 3.50 9.97
CA LEU A 19 -1.38 3.27 8.54
C LEU A 19 -0.38 4.26 7.96
N GLN A 20 -0.51 5.54 8.34
CA GLN A 20 0.37 6.60 7.86
C GLN A 20 1.83 6.38 8.29
N MET A 21 2.05 5.97 9.55
CA MET A 21 3.37 5.63 10.07
C MET A 21 3.96 4.41 9.35
N LEU A 22 3.18 3.35 9.15
CA LEU A 22 3.61 2.16 8.42
C LEU A 22 4.03 2.48 6.99
N LEU A 23 3.25 3.29 6.26
CA LEU A 23 3.58 3.71 4.90
C LEU A 23 4.84 4.58 4.87
N TYR A 24 4.99 5.51 5.81
CA TYR A 24 6.17 6.36 5.92
C TYR A 24 7.46 5.55 6.14
N TYR A 25 7.44 4.61 7.09
CA TYR A 25 8.61 3.78 7.36
C TYR A 25 8.90 2.79 6.22
N ASN A 26 7.87 2.29 5.53
CA ASN A 26 8.06 1.44 4.36
C ASN A 26 8.74 2.22 3.22
N VAL A 27 8.33 3.47 2.95
CA VAL A 27 9.02 4.33 1.97
C VAL A 27 10.50 4.55 2.32
N ILE A 28 10.82 4.82 3.59
CA ILE A 28 12.22 5.00 4.01
C ILE A 28 13.01 3.70 3.87
N PHE A 29 12.42 2.59 4.30
CA PHE A 29 13.03 1.27 4.17
C PHE A 29 13.32 0.95 2.71
N ASP A 30 12.33 1.10 1.83
CA ASP A 30 12.47 0.83 0.39
C ASP A 30 13.45 1.79 -0.27
N ALA A 31 13.46 3.07 0.09
CA ALA A 31 14.42 4.04 -0.45
C ALA A 31 15.86 3.67 -0.11
N PHE A 32 16.11 3.08 1.06
CA PHE A 32 17.43 2.65 1.49
C PHE A 32 17.82 1.28 0.93
N THR A 33 16.91 0.31 0.91
CA THR A 33 17.20 -1.08 0.52
C THR A 33 17.13 -1.30 -0.99
N SER A 34 16.25 -0.62 -1.71
CA SER A 34 16.04 -0.82 -3.15
C SER A 34 17.30 -0.61 -3.99
N PRO A 35 18.14 0.43 -3.77
CA PRO A 35 19.38 0.59 -4.53
C PRO A 35 20.34 -0.58 -4.36
N ILE A 36 20.46 -1.10 -3.14
CA ILE A 36 21.31 -2.26 -2.81
C ILE A 36 20.75 -3.51 -3.48
N TRP A 37 19.45 -3.73 -3.36
CA TRP A 37 18.78 -4.88 -3.96
C TRP A 37 18.86 -4.87 -5.49
N ILE A 38 18.69 -3.71 -6.13
CA ILE A 38 18.85 -3.56 -7.59
C ILE A 38 20.30 -3.86 -8.01
N ALA A 39 21.30 -3.44 -7.23
CA ALA A 39 22.70 -3.74 -7.52
C ALA A 39 23.00 -5.25 -7.41
N VAL A 40 22.48 -5.91 -6.37
CA VAL A 40 22.56 -7.37 -6.19
C VAL A 40 21.87 -8.09 -7.34
N PHE A 41 20.66 -7.67 -7.71
CA PHE A 41 19.93 -8.21 -8.84
C PHE A 41 20.69 -8.07 -10.17
N TYR A 42 21.27 -6.89 -10.42
CA TYR A 42 22.10 -6.65 -11.62
C TYR A 42 23.33 -7.56 -11.65
N HIS A 43 24.00 -7.75 -10.52
CA HIS A 43 25.13 -8.67 -10.39
C HIS A 43 24.70 -10.13 -10.66
N LYS A 44 23.58 -10.58 -10.07
CA LYS A 44 22.99 -11.91 -10.34
C LYS A 44 22.74 -12.12 -11.83
N MET A 45 22.21 -11.12 -12.53
CA MET A 45 21.87 -11.22 -13.95
C MET A 45 23.08 -11.28 -14.88
N ARG A 46 24.25 -10.81 -14.42
CA ARG A 46 25.50 -10.80 -15.18
C ARG A 46 26.40 -11.99 -14.90
N GLU A 47 26.61 -12.31 -13.62
CA GLU A 47 27.66 -13.24 -13.21
C GLU A 47 27.14 -14.68 -13.02
N LEU A 48 25.83 -14.85 -12.75
CA LEU A 48 25.26 -16.17 -12.50
C LEU A 48 24.67 -16.77 -13.78
N THR A 49 24.97 -18.04 -14.01
CA THR A 49 24.45 -18.80 -15.15
C THR A 49 23.12 -19.43 -14.76
N TYR A 50 22.07 -19.12 -15.52
CA TYR A 50 20.75 -19.71 -15.30
C TYR A 50 20.63 -21.03 -16.05
N ALA A 51 20.10 -22.06 -15.40
CA ALA A 51 19.83 -23.35 -16.01
C ALA A 51 18.82 -23.26 -17.16
N SER A 52 17.91 -22.28 -17.11
CA SER A 52 16.96 -22.02 -18.18
C SER A 52 16.77 -20.53 -18.43
N THR A 53 16.80 -20.16 -19.70
CA THR A 53 16.49 -18.80 -20.18
C THR A 53 15.11 -18.33 -19.75
N ILE A 54 14.12 -19.23 -19.68
CA ILE A 54 12.75 -18.89 -19.25
C ILE A 54 12.76 -18.40 -17.79
N ARG A 55 13.55 -19.02 -16.93
CA ARG A 55 13.63 -18.65 -15.51
C ARG A 55 14.29 -17.29 -15.31
N LYS A 56 15.36 -17.03 -16.08
CA LYS A 56 15.99 -15.70 -16.10
C LYS A 56 15.00 -14.61 -16.48
N TYR A 57 14.25 -14.81 -17.58
CA TYR A 57 13.26 -13.82 -18.01
C TYR A 57 12.06 -13.72 -17.07
N ALA A 58 11.61 -14.81 -16.45
CA ALA A 58 10.54 -14.77 -15.45
C ALA A 58 10.93 -13.88 -14.24
N GLU A 59 12.17 -14.00 -13.76
CA GLU A 59 12.70 -13.14 -12.69
C GLU A 59 12.75 -11.67 -13.12
N ILE A 60 13.29 -11.38 -14.31
CA ILE A 60 13.31 -10.02 -14.87
C ILE A 60 11.89 -9.44 -14.97
N CYS A 61 10.93 -10.20 -15.53
CA CYS A 61 9.55 -9.77 -15.66
C CYS A 61 8.91 -9.49 -14.29
N CYS A 62 9.15 -10.34 -13.29
CA CYS A 62 8.67 -10.09 -11.93
C CYS A 62 9.22 -8.80 -11.34
N VAL A 63 10.53 -8.52 -11.47
CA VAL A 63 11.11 -7.26 -11.00
C VAL A 63 10.51 -6.04 -11.74
N CYS A 64 10.33 -6.15 -13.05
CA CYS A 64 9.71 -5.10 -13.86
C CYS A 64 8.25 -4.81 -13.49
N ILE A 65 7.52 -5.78 -12.93
CA ILE A 65 6.16 -5.58 -12.40
C ILE A 65 6.22 -5.07 -10.96
N TYR A 66 7.09 -5.65 -10.14
CA TYR A 66 7.22 -5.36 -8.71
C TYR A 66 7.54 -3.89 -8.44
N LEU A 67 8.60 -3.35 -9.05
CA LEU A 67 9.07 -1.99 -8.77
C LEU A 67 8.03 -0.89 -9.05
N PRO A 68 7.42 -0.81 -10.25
CA PRO A 68 6.43 0.24 -10.52
C PRO A 68 5.15 0.05 -9.72
N THR A 69 4.71 -1.20 -9.50
CA THR A 69 3.50 -1.47 -8.72
C THR A 69 3.70 -1.12 -7.26
N ASP A 70 4.89 -1.33 -6.69
CA ASP A 70 5.18 -0.94 -5.31
C ASP A 70 5.18 0.57 -5.13
N GLY A 71 5.84 1.31 -6.03
CA GLY A 71 5.82 2.77 -6.01
C GLY A 71 4.40 3.35 -6.15
N MET A 72 3.61 2.82 -7.08
CA MET A 72 2.19 3.23 -7.24
C MET A 72 1.35 2.86 -6.02
N ARG A 73 1.55 1.67 -5.44
CA ARG A 73 0.87 1.23 -4.23
C ARG A 73 1.14 2.21 -3.10
N LEU A 74 2.40 2.48 -2.78
CA LEU A 74 2.77 3.41 -1.71
C LEU A 74 2.16 4.80 -1.90
N TYR A 75 2.19 5.33 -3.13
CA TYR A 75 1.54 6.59 -3.45
C TYR A 75 0.03 6.56 -3.16
N LEU A 76 -0.68 5.53 -3.64
CA LEU A 76 -2.12 5.41 -3.43
C LEU A 76 -2.48 5.21 -1.96
N GLY A 77 -1.67 4.48 -1.20
CA GLY A 77 -1.87 4.32 0.25
C GLY A 77 -1.73 5.64 0.99
N TYR A 78 -0.66 6.39 0.68
CA TYR A 78 -0.35 7.67 1.32
C TYR A 78 -1.39 8.74 1.00
N SER A 79 -1.69 8.91 -0.30
CA SER A 79 -2.70 9.85 -0.79
C SER A 79 -4.11 9.46 -0.34
N GLY A 80 -4.44 8.16 -0.37
CA GLY A 80 -5.74 7.63 0.02
C GLY A 80 -6.05 7.83 1.50
N ASN A 81 -5.08 7.59 2.38
CA ASN A 81 -5.25 7.77 3.81
C ASN A 81 -5.27 9.25 4.22
N LEU A 82 -4.38 10.08 3.68
CA LEU A 82 -4.31 11.52 4.01
C LEU A 82 -5.49 12.32 3.49
N LEU A 83 -5.92 12.05 2.26
CA LEU A 83 -7.00 12.79 1.60
C LEU A 83 -8.36 12.09 1.75
N GLU A 84 -8.43 11.03 2.55
CA GLU A 84 -9.63 10.19 2.73
C GLU A 84 -10.27 9.73 1.41
N LYS A 85 -9.44 9.52 0.38
CA LYS A 85 -9.88 9.10 -0.96
C LYS A 85 -10.08 7.59 -0.96
N VAL A 86 -11.31 7.14 -0.72
CA VAL A 86 -11.71 5.73 -0.81
C VAL A 86 -11.20 5.04 -2.10
N PRO A 87 -11.33 5.63 -3.30
CA PRO A 87 -10.81 4.99 -4.52
C PRO A 87 -9.30 4.72 -4.48
N HIS A 88 -8.51 5.60 -3.84
CA HIS A 88 -7.07 5.41 -3.71
C HIS A 88 -6.75 4.29 -2.69
N LEU A 89 -7.45 4.22 -1.56
CA LEU A 89 -7.29 3.11 -0.60
C LEU A 89 -7.68 1.74 -1.18
N VAL A 90 -8.70 1.71 -2.03
CA VAL A 90 -9.08 0.50 -2.79
C VAL A 90 -7.97 0.14 -3.78
N GLY A 91 -7.44 1.12 -4.52
CA GLY A 91 -6.30 0.90 -5.42
C GLY A 91 -5.03 0.41 -4.69
N PHE A 92 -4.73 0.98 -3.53
CA PHE A 92 -3.66 0.52 -2.62
C PHE A 92 -3.86 -0.96 -2.25
N THR A 93 -5.08 -1.32 -1.84
CA THR A 93 -5.43 -2.70 -1.47
C THR A 93 -5.28 -3.65 -2.65
N PHE A 94 -5.78 -3.25 -3.82
CA PHE A 94 -5.69 -4.03 -5.04
C PHE A 94 -4.23 -4.27 -5.45
N LEU A 95 -3.40 -3.23 -5.48
CA LEU A 95 -1.98 -3.34 -5.81
C LEU A 95 -1.20 -4.14 -4.76
N SER A 96 -1.62 -4.11 -3.49
CA SER A 96 -1.02 -4.93 -2.44
C SER A 96 -1.28 -6.42 -2.66
N VAL A 97 -2.51 -6.80 -2.99
CA VAL A 97 -2.89 -8.22 -3.09
C VAL A 97 -2.54 -8.81 -4.45
N VAL A 98 -2.80 -8.10 -5.55
CA VAL A 98 -2.81 -8.68 -6.90
C VAL A 98 -1.41 -8.77 -7.51
N PRO A 99 -0.63 -7.70 -7.66
CA PRO A 99 0.75 -7.82 -8.12
C PRO A 99 1.75 -8.04 -6.98
N GLN A 100 1.61 -7.34 -5.85
CA GLN A 100 2.68 -7.33 -4.84
C GLN A 100 2.88 -8.65 -4.11
N VAL A 101 1.83 -9.27 -3.56
CA VAL A 101 1.95 -10.59 -2.90
C VAL A 101 2.56 -11.65 -3.83
N PRO A 102 2.05 -11.91 -5.04
CA PRO A 102 2.63 -12.96 -5.88
C PRO A 102 4.03 -12.64 -6.38
N CYS A 103 4.33 -11.38 -6.72
CA CYS A 103 5.69 -10.99 -7.08
C CYS A 103 6.66 -11.15 -5.91
N ALA A 104 6.28 -10.74 -4.69
CA ALA A 104 7.11 -10.90 -3.50
C ALA A 104 7.37 -12.38 -3.18
N LEU A 105 6.34 -13.23 -3.27
CA LEU A 105 6.49 -14.68 -3.07
C LEU A 105 7.37 -15.32 -4.14
N PHE A 106 7.22 -14.93 -5.40
CA PHE A 106 8.06 -15.43 -6.49
C PHE A 106 9.52 -14.98 -6.32
N LEU A 107 9.75 -13.72 -5.96
CA LEU A 107 11.10 -13.19 -5.75
C LEU A 107 11.78 -13.83 -4.52
N ALA A 108 11.01 -14.16 -3.48
CA ALA A 108 11.51 -14.86 -2.29
C ALA A 108 11.87 -16.32 -2.54
N PHE A 109 10.96 -17.09 -3.15
CA PHE A 109 11.03 -18.55 -3.15
C PHE A 109 11.09 -19.17 -4.55
N GLY A 110 10.74 -18.42 -5.60
CA GLY A 110 10.64 -18.91 -6.97
C GLY A 110 11.89 -18.65 -7.83
N THR A 111 12.82 -17.81 -7.35
CA THR A 111 14.03 -17.47 -8.09
C THR A 111 15.04 -18.62 -8.09
N GLU A 112 15.87 -18.69 -9.13
CA GLU A 112 16.90 -19.74 -9.23
C GLU A 112 18.03 -19.53 -8.25
N HIS A 113 18.45 -18.29 -8.16
CA HIS A 113 19.57 -17.87 -7.36
C HIS A 113 19.04 -17.01 -6.22
N SER A 114 18.21 -17.58 -5.35
CA SER A 114 17.73 -16.83 -4.18
C SER A 114 18.89 -16.66 -3.20
N LEU A 115 19.21 -15.40 -2.88
CA LEU A 115 20.19 -15.08 -1.86
C LEU A 115 19.46 -14.86 -0.53
N PRO A 116 20.08 -15.14 0.64
CA PRO A 116 19.47 -14.88 1.93
C PRO A 116 19.00 -13.42 2.10
N PHE A 117 19.68 -12.49 1.45
CA PHE A 117 19.28 -11.08 1.41
C PHE A 117 17.95 -10.86 0.68
N ASP A 118 17.71 -11.54 -0.45
CA ASP A 118 16.46 -11.46 -1.22
C ASP A 118 15.28 -11.98 -0.38
N GLU A 119 15.48 -13.13 0.28
CA GLU A 119 14.48 -13.75 1.15
C GLU A 119 14.13 -12.87 2.35
N MET A 120 15.14 -12.31 3.03
CA MET A 120 14.93 -11.42 4.17
C MET A 120 14.13 -10.17 3.78
N LEU A 121 14.50 -9.53 2.67
CA LEU A 121 13.77 -8.36 2.17
C LEU A 121 12.32 -8.69 1.83
N ALA A 122 12.08 -9.82 1.17
CA ALA A 122 10.74 -10.23 0.81
C ALA A 122 9.87 -10.57 2.04
N VAL A 123 10.43 -11.24 3.05
CA VAL A 123 9.72 -11.51 4.32
C VAL A 123 9.37 -10.21 5.04
N LEU A 124 10.33 -9.28 5.16
CA LEU A 124 10.08 -7.96 5.78
C LEU A 124 9.01 -7.18 5.02
N HIS A 125 9.06 -7.20 3.68
CA HIS A 125 8.05 -6.58 2.83
C HIS A 125 6.66 -7.18 3.07
N LEU A 126 6.55 -8.52 3.12
CA LEU A 126 5.28 -9.21 3.40
C LEU A 126 4.74 -8.85 4.80
N LEU A 127 5.60 -8.70 5.80
CA LEU A 127 5.19 -8.25 7.14
C LEU A 127 4.64 -6.81 7.12
N PHE A 128 5.35 -5.89 6.46
CA PHE A 128 4.86 -4.53 6.24
C PHE A 128 3.51 -4.54 5.50
N LEU A 129 3.40 -5.32 4.44
CA LEU A 129 2.21 -5.43 3.63
C LEU A 129 1.01 -5.93 4.43
N CYS A 130 1.19 -6.98 5.25
CA CYS A 130 0.16 -7.50 6.15
C CYS A 130 -0.33 -6.44 7.15
N ALA A 131 0.59 -5.74 7.81
CA ALA A 131 0.25 -4.70 8.77
C ALA A 131 -0.48 -3.52 8.11
N GLN A 132 0.01 -3.06 6.95
CA GLN A 132 -0.63 -1.99 6.19
C GLN A 132 -2.01 -2.40 5.69
N MET A 133 -2.18 -3.64 5.20
CA MET A 133 -3.47 -4.16 4.75
C MET A 133 -4.50 -4.19 5.89
N TYR A 134 -4.08 -4.61 7.07
CA TYR A 134 -4.93 -4.59 8.26
C TYR A 134 -5.43 -3.17 8.55
N HIS A 135 -4.54 -2.18 8.65
CA HIS A 135 -4.94 -0.80 8.95
C HIS A 135 -5.68 -0.12 7.79
N ALA A 136 -5.34 -0.43 6.54
CA ALA A 136 -6.01 0.07 5.33
C ALA A 136 -7.48 -0.37 5.27
N TYR A 137 -7.80 -1.59 5.69
CA TYR A 137 -9.18 -2.04 5.81
C TYR A 137 -10.00 -1.15 6.76
N TYR A 138 -9.46 -0.87 7.96
CA TYR A 138 -10.14 0.01 8.92
C TYR A 138 -10.23 1.45 8.43
N ALA A 139 -9.17 1.98 7.80
CA ALA A 139 -9.16 3.31 7.20
C ALA A 139 -10.25 3.43 6.13
N CYS A 140 -10.33 2.46 5.21
CA CYS A 140 -11.33 2.43 4.14
C CYS A 140 -12.75 2.39 4.70
N ARG A 141 -13.02 1.51 5.68
CA ARG A 141 -14.34 1.41 6.32
C ARG A 141 -14.74 2.73 7.01
N ALA A 142 -13.80 3.39 7.67
CA ALA A 142 -14.04 4.67 8.32
C ALA A 142 -14.34 5.77 7.29
N SER A 143 -13.54 5.88 6.22
CA SER A 143 -13.72 6.85 5.15
C SER A 143 -15.07 6.68 4.42
N ILE A 144 -15.46 5.44 4.10
CA ILE A 144 -16.78 5.16 3.49
C ILE A 144 -17.91 5.66 4.39
N ARG A 145 -17.87 5.33 5.69
CA ARG A 145 -18.92 5.75 6.63
C ARG A 145 -19.05 7.27 6.71
N ARG A 146 -17.92 7.99 6.69
CA ARG A 146 -17.91 9.46 6.68
C ARG A 146 -18.48 10.04 5.39
N GLN A 147 -18.06 9.51 4.24
CA GLN A 147 -18.57 9.95 2.94
C GLN A 147 -20.08 9.71 2.80
N THR A 148 -20.58 8.55 3.25
CA THR A 148 -22.02 8.26 3.28
C THR A 148 -22.78 9.22 4.21
N ALA A 149 -22.25 9.49 5.40
CA ALA A 149 -22.88 10.44 6.34
C ALA A 149 -22.91 11.87 5.76
N HIS A 150 -21.85 12.29 5.09
CA HIS A 150 -21.81 13.59 4.40
C HIS A 150 -22.85 13.66 3.28
N PHE A 151 -22.94 12.62 2.46
CA PHE A 151 -23.93 12.54 1.38
C PHE A 151 -25.37 12.60 1.92
N MET A 152 -25.68 11.83 2.97
CA MET A 152 -27.01 11.87 3.60
C MET A 152 -27.37 13.27 4.11
N ARG A 153 -26.42 13.97 4.77
CA ARG A 153 -26.63 15.34 5.23
C ARG A 153 -26.92 16.31 4.07
N LEU A 154 -26.20 16.17 2.95
CA LEU A 154 -26.47 16.99 1.75
C LEU A 154 -27.89 16.78 1.22
N CYS A 155 -28.36 15.53 1.14
CA CYS A 155 -29.73 15.22 0.73
C CYS A 155 -30.79 15.81 1.68
N ASP A 156 -30.53 15.81 2.99
CA ASP A 156 -31.43 16.39 4.00
C ASP A 156 -31.56 17.92 3.85
N HIS A 157 -30.44 18.61 3.55
CA HIS A 157 -30.43 20.05 3.28
C HIS A 157 -31.21 20.41 2.01
N GLU A 158 -31.04 19.67 0.92
CA GLU A 158 -31.81 19.88 -0.31
C GLU A 158 -33.32 19.66 -0.10
N THR A 159 -33.68 18.63 0.67
CA THR A 159 -35.08 18.32 0.99
C THR A 159 -35.71 19.42 1.84
N SER A 160 -34.96 19.97 2.79
CA SER A 160 -35.41 21.07 3.65
C SER A 160 -35.57 22.37 2.86
N ALA A 161 -34.64 22.68 1.94
CA ALA A 161 -34.71 23.85 1.08
C ALA A 161 -35.95 23.83 0.16
N LYS A 162 -36.32 22.65 -0.39
CA LYS A 162 -37.52 22.49 -1.24
C LYS A 162 -38.85 22.65 -0.50
N LYS A 163 -38.89 22.52 0.83
CA LYS A 163 -40.13 22.68 1.63
C LYS A 163 -40.46 24.13 1.99
N VAL A 164 -39.50 25.05 1.80
CA VAL A 164 -39.64 26.47 2.17
C VAL A 164 -40.07 27.32 0.96
N VAL A 165 -40.10 26.74 -0.24
CA VAL A 165 -40.57 27.34 -1.51
C VAL A 165 -41.94 26.77 -1.85
#